data_AF-A0A7C7QXP1-F1
#
_entry.id   AF-A0A7C7QXP1-F1
#
_cell.length_a   1.000
_cell.length_b   1.000
_cell.length_c   1.000
_cell.angle_alpha   90.00
_cell.angle_beta   90.00
_cell.angle_gamma   90.00
#
_symmetry.space_group_name_H-M   'P 1'
#
loop_
_entity.id
_entity.type
_entity.pdbx_description
1 polymer ?
#
loop_
_entity_poly.entity_id
_entity_poly.type
_entity_poly.pdbx_seq_one_letter_code
_entity_poly.pdbx_strand_id
1 'polypeptide(L)'
;MSANPIQRACMASDRDSSRALCSCIGVAADATLSRSQMREGARWFDDPQRAQDMRQSDRDNDEVMWRAWRTFSTLAEQRCS
;
A
#
# COMPACT_ATOMS: atom_id res chain seq x y z
N MET A 1 15.48 -1.00 -12.65
CA MET A 1 14.59 -1.49 -11.56
C MET A 1 13.17 -1.09 -11.90
N SER A 2 12.22 -2.02 -11.93
CA SER A 2 10.82 -1.73 -12.25
C SER A 2 10.06 -1.34 -10.99
N ALA A 3 9.28 -0.26 -11.03
CA ALA A 3 8.44 0.14 -9.91
C ALA A 3 7.46 -0.98 -9.53
N ASN A 4 7.29 -1.25 -8.23
CA ASN A 4 6.33 -2.23 -7.72
C ASN A 4 4.89 -1.68 -7.80
N PRO A 5 3.84 -2.52 -7.60
CA PRO A 5 2.46 -2.08 -7.74
C PRO A 5 2.07 -0.87 -6.86
N ILE A 6 2.54 -0.81 -5.61
CA ILE A 6 2.24 0.29 -4.69
C ILE A 6 2.96 1.57 -5.13
N GLN A 7 4.23 1.49 -5.51
CA GLN A 7 4.98 2.62 -6.05
C GLN A 7 4.30 3.19 -7.30
N ARG A 8 3.81 2.32 -8.20
CA ARG A 8 3.07 2.74 -9.39
C ARG A 8 1.76 3.43 -9.03
N ALA A 9 1.01 2.87 -8.09
CA ALA A 9 -0.25 3.46 -7.62
C ALA A 9 0.00 4.83 -6.94
N CYS A 10 1.05 4.97 -6.14
CA CYS A 10 1.47 6.27 -5.57
C CYS A 10 1.72 7.30 -6.66
N MET A 11 2.55 6.96 -7.67
CA MET A 11 2.87 7.87 -8.78
C MET A 11 1.66 8.20 -9.68
N ALA A 12 0.68 7.28 -9.75
CA ALA A 12 -0.54 7.48 -10.51
C ALA A 12 -1.61 8.23 -9.72
N SER A 13 -1.47 8.33 -8.39
CA SER A 13 -2.42 9.05 -7.55
C SER A 13 -2.37 10.53 -7.89
N ASP A 14 -3.54 11.18 -7.92
CA ASP A 14 -3.68 12.61 -8.23
C ASP A 14 -3.19 13.52 -7.08
N ARG A 15 -2.46 12.95 -6.13
CA ARG A 15 -1.81 13.67 -5.04
C ARG A 15 -0.45 14.13 -5.54
N ASP A 16 -0.13 15.40 -5.28
CA ASP A 16 1.15 16.04 -5.58
C ASP A 16 2.30 15.34 -4.83
N SER A 17 2.69 14.17 -5.32
CA SER A 17 3.58 13.23 -4.69
C SER A 17 4.90 13.19 -5.46
N SER A 18 6.00 13.43 -4.76
CA SER A 18 7.31 13.43 -5.39
C SER A 18 7.72 11.99 -5.78
N ARG A 19 8.47 11.85 -6.87
CA ARG A 19 9.03 10.53 -7.27
C ARG A 19 9.88 9.89 -6.17
N ALA A 20 10.58 10.72 -5.37
CA ALA A 20 11.38 10.28 -4.24
C ALA A 20 10.50 9.67 -3.14
N LEU A 21 9.39 10.34 -2.80
CA LEU A 21 8.40 9.83 -1.84
C LEU A 21 7.83 8.48 -2.29
N CYS A 22 7.35 8.39 -3.54
CA CYS A 22 6.80 7.13 -4.04
C CYS A 22 7.84 6.02 -4.11
N SER A 23 9.12 6.33 -4.37
CA SER A 23 10.19 5.35 -4.29
C SER A 23 10.41 4.83 -2.87
N CYS A 24 10.39 5.71 -1.86
CA CYS A 24 10.48 5.32 -0.45
C CYS A 24 9.30 4.43 -0.03
N ILE A 25 8.08 4.82 -0.41
CA ILE A 25 6.86 4.03 -0.18
C ILE A 25 6.97 2.66 -0.87
N GLY A 26 7.51 2.62 -2.09
CA GLY A 26 7.81 1.37 -2.79
C GLY A 26 8.70 0.43 -1.99
N VAL A 27 9.82 0.94 -1.45
CA VAL A 27 10.73 0.16 -0.62
C VAL A 27 10.05 -0.33 0.67
N ALA A 28 9.24 0.51 1.32
CA ALA A 28 8.48 0.11 2.50
C ALA A 28 7.47 -1.01 2.18
N ALA A 29 6.82 -0.93 1.01
CA ALA A 29 5.91 -1.97 0.53
C ALA A 29 6.63 -3.30 0.27
N ASP A 30 7.78 -3.30 -0.40
CA ASP A 30 8.55 -4.54 -0.65
C ASP A 30 9.03 -5.20 0.66
N ALA A 31 9.26 -4.42 1.72
CA ALA A 31 9.70 -4.93 3.01
C ALA A 31 8.57 -5.58 3.84
N THR A 32 7.30 -5.29 3.54
CA THR A 32 6.17 -5.61 4.43
C THR A 32 5.01 -6.33 3.73
N LEU A 33 4.86 -6.16 2.42
CA LEU A 33 3.77 -6.71 1.62
C LEU A 33 4.29 -7.77 0.65
N SER A 34 3.55 -8.87 0.52
CA SER A 34 3.73 -9.79 -0.60
C SER A 34 3.25 -9.17 -1.92
N ARG A 35 3.65 -9.75 -3.06
CA ARG A 35 3.18 -9.27 -4.36
C ARG A 35 1.67 -9.31 -4.55
N SER A 36 0.96 -10.26 -3.94
CA SER A 36 -0.51 -10.30 -3.99
C SER A 36 -1.11 -9.17 -3.15
N GLN A 37 -0.60 -8.95 -1.94
CA GLN A 37 -1.03 -7.85 -1.07
C GLN A 37 -0.75 -6.49 -1.70
N MET A 38 0.41 -6.30 -2.33
CA MET A 38 0.70 -5.07 -3.07
C MET A 38 -0.30 -4.80 -4.20
N ARG A 39 -0.72 -5.84 -4.93
CA ARG A 39 -1.72 -5.67 -6.00
C ARG A 39 -3.10 -5.31 -5.45
N GLU A 40 -3.49 -5.89 -4.31
CA GLU A 40 -4.76 -5.52 -3.67
C GLU A 40 -4.70 -4.12 -3.09
N GLY A 41 -3.64 -3.79 -2.34
CA GLY A 41 -3.43 -2.45 -1.79
C GLY A 41 -3.30 -1.36 -2.85
N ALA A 42 -2.73 -1.67 -4.02
CA ALA A 42 -2.69 -0.74 -5.16
C ALA A 42 -4.09 -0.34 -5.63
N ARG A 43 -5.08 -1.25 -5.56
CA ARG A 43 -6.47 -0.94 -5.91
C ARG A 43 -7.13 0.02 -4.92
N TRP A 44 -6.64 0.09 -3.68
CA TRP A 44 -7.20 0.98 -2.66
C TRP A 44 -6.84 2.45 -2.88
N PHE A 45 -5.80 2.72 -3.67
CA PHE A 45 -5.48 4.08 -4.10
C PHE A 45 -6.57 4.63 -5.03
N ASP A 46 -7.15 3.77 -5.88
CA ASP A 46 -8.22 4.14 -6.82
C ASP A 46 -9.61 4.02 -6.18
N ASP A 47 -9.80 3.03 -5.30
CA ASP A 47 -11.06 2.73 -4.62
C ASP A 47 -10.86 2.61 -3.10
N PRO A 48 -10.93 3.73 -2.37
CA PRO A 48 -10.78 3.75 -0.92
C PRO A 48 -11.86 2.93 -0.17
N GLN A 49 -13.01 2.65 -0.79
CA GLN A 49 -14.07 1.88 -0.16
C GLN A 49 -13.62 0.44 0.08
N ARG A 50 -12.82 -0.16 -0.82
CA ARG A 50 -12.25 -1.50 -0.62
C ARG A 50 -11.44 -1.63 0.67
N ALA A 51 -10.69 -0.59 1.03
CA ALA A 51 -9.94 -0.58 2.28
C ALA A 51 -10.88 -0.57 3.50
N GLN A 52 -12.01 0.14 3.40
CA GLN A 52 -13.04 0.18 4.45
C GLN A 52 -13.77 -1.16 4.57
N ASP A 53 -14.11 -1.79 3.45
CA ASP A 53 -14.76 -3.10 3.42
C ASP A 53 -13.82 -4.17 4.00
N MET A 54 -12.54 -4.15 3.62
CA MET A 54 -11.54 -5.06 4.17
C MET A 54 -11.37 -4.88 5.68
N ARG A 55 -11.34 -3.64 6.17
CA ARG A 55 -11.24 -3.35 7.61
C ARG A 55 -12.43 -3.90 8.41
N GLN A 56 -13.61 -3.98 7.80
CA GLN A 56 -14.85 -4.44 8.44
C GLN A 56 -15.15 -5.93 8.18
N SER A 57 -14.32 -6.62 7.40
CA SER A 57 -14.54 -8.01 7.04
C SER A 57 -14.13 -8.96 8.17
N ASP A 58 -14.95 -9.98 8.41
CA ASP A 58 -14.68 -11.05 9.38
C ASP A 58 -13.88 -12.23 8.77
N ARG A 59 -13.38 -12.11 7.54
CA ARG A 59 -12.62 -13.20 6.89
C ARG A 59 -11.14 -13.18 7.30
N ASP A 60 -10.60 -14.35 7.63
CA ASP A 60 -9.19 -14.51 8.06
C ASP A 60 -8.17 -13.93 7.07
N ASN A 61 -8.40 -14.14 5.76
CA ASN A 61 -7.51 -13.63 4.71
C ASN A 61 -7.51 -12.09 4.64
N ASP A 62 -8.66 -11.48 4.90
CA ASP A 62 -8.82 -10.03 4.92
C ASP A 62 -8.13 -9.45 6.16
N GLU A 63 -8.20 -10.16 7.30
CA GLU A 63 -7.45 -9.78 8.50
C GLU A 63 -5.93 -9.85 8.29
N VAL A 64 -5.43 -10.90 7.64
CA VAL A 64 -4.00 -11.03 7.30
C VAL A 64 -3.53 -9.87 6.41
N MET A 65 -4.32 -9.53 5.38
CA MET A 65 -4.04 -8.38 4.53
C MET A 65 -4.08 -7.07 5.33
N TRP A 66 -5.09 -6.86 6.18
CA TRP A 66 -5.23 -5.65 7.00
C TRP A 66 -4.08 -5.47 8.00
N ARG A 67 -3.63 -6.56 8.64
CA ARG A 67 -2.45 -6.55 9.52
C ARG A 67 -1.19 -6.12 8.75
N ALA A 68 -0.94 -6.74 7.59
CA ALA A 68 0.22 -6.39 6.76
C ALA A 68 0.17 -4.93 6.27
N TRP A 69 -1.02 -4.45 5.88
CA TRP A 69 -1.22 -3.07 5.45
C TRP A 69 -0.92 -2.05 6.56
N ARG A 70 -1.33 -2.33 7.82
CA ARG A 70 -0.99 -1.47 8.96
C ARG A 70 0.50 -1.41 9.23
N THR A 71 1.20 -2.54 9.12
CA THR A 71 2.66 -2.59 9.27
C THR A 71 3.35 -1.77 8.18
N PHE A 72 2.90 -1.94 6.92
CA PHE A 72 3.35 -1.13 5.79
C PHE A 72 3.14 0.37 6.02
N SER A 73 1.93 0.80 6.38
CA SER A 73 1.59 2.22 6.51
C SER A 73 2.40 2.88 7.62
N THR A 74 2.54 2.21 8.77
CA THR A 74 3.36 2.68 9.89
C THR A 74 4.82 2.84 9.48
N LEU A 75 5.36 1.87 8.73
CA LEU A 75 6.74 1.92 8.25
C LEU A 75 6.96 3.06 7.25
N ALA A 76 6.00 3.29 6.35
CA ALA A 76 6.04 4.37 5.39
C ALA A 76 5.99 5.74 6.09
N GLU A 77 5.08 5.94 7.05
CA GLU A 77 4.97 7.18 7.83
C GLU A 77 6.25 7.51 8.61
N GLN A 78 6.94 6.50 9.15
CA GLN A 78 8.19 6.69 9.89
C GLN A 78 9.40 7.01 9.02
N ARG A 79 9.40 6.56 7.75
CA ARG A 79 10.59 6.62 6.88
C ARG A 79 10.48 7.61 5.73
N CYS A 80 9.26 7.91 5.30
CA CYS A 80 8.99 8.63 4.06
C CYS A 80 8.27 9.94 4.40
N SER A 81 9.05 11.00 4.69
CA SER A 81 8.59 12.37 4.93
C SER A 81 9.24 13.34 3.96
#